data_AF-A0A6S7I6L4-F1
#
_entry.id   AF-A0A6S7I6L4-F1
#
_cell.length_a   1.000
_cell.length_b   1.000
_cell.length_c   1.000
_cell.angle_alpha   90.00
_cell.angle_beta   90.00
_cell.angle_gamma   90.00
#
_symmetry.space_group_name_H-M   'P 1'
#
loop_
_entity.id
_entity.type
_entity.pdbx_description
1 polymer ?
#
loop_
_entity_poly.entity_id
_entity_poly.type
_entity_poly.pdbx_seq_one_letter_code
_entity_poly.pdbx_strand_id
1 'polypeptide(L)'
;MGFRPQKLRVNLKLAINRLKLLEKKKTEIAMKSRKEIADYLSQNKDDRARIRVEHIIREDYLVEAMELLELYCDLLLARFGLIETMKHCDEGLVESVSTLIWAAPRLQSDVQELRLISEQFGQKYGKPFAEEAARNTNKTVNEKLINKLSPNAPPKALVERYLIEIARNYNVPYEPDPSAMGELSDIDSTKGGDNNSDFHGSSGFDGPSGGFHGGFGGPTGPSSGGGFNGGSGFGGPTGPSGGSNPRIGFENYDNPGVSFSQMPSVPGQNAGLAYPPPQVIL
;
A
#
# COMPACT_ATOMS: atom_id res chain seq x y z
N MET A 1 29.30 -8.36 -7.88
CA MET A 1 28.41 -9.53 -8.07
C MET A 1 27.70 -9.37 -9.40
N GLY A 2 27.72 -10.40 -10.27
CA GLY A 2 27.08 -10.35 -11.59
C GLY A 2 25.62 -10.79 -11.57
N PHE A 3 24.89 -10.47 -12.64
CA PHE A 3 23.48 -10.79 -12.84
C PHE A 3 23.21 -12.31 -12.72
N ARG A 4 22.18 -12.67 -11.95
CA ARG A 4 21.74 -14.06 -11.73
C ARG A 4 20.27 -14.20 -12.12
N PRO A 5 19.95 -14.72 -13.32
CA PRO A 5 18.58 -14.76 -13.83
C PRO A 5 17.64 -15.58 -12.95
N GLN A 6 18.10 -16.74 -12.45
CA GLN A 6 17.29 -17.57 -11.54
C GLN A 6 16.96 -16.83 -10.23
N LYS A 7 17.90 -16.01 -9.72
CA LYS A 7 17.65 -15.19 -8.52
C LYS A 7 16.58 -14.15 -8.81
N LEU A 8 16.66 -13.44 -9.93
CA LEU A 8 15.64 -12.46 -10.32
C LEU A 8 14.26 -13.13 -10.45
N ARG A 9 14.18 -14.26 -11.15
CA ARG A 9 12.92 -15.00 -11.38
C ARG A 9 12.26 -15.43 -10.07
N VAL A 10 13.02 -15.97 -9.13
CA VAL A 10 12.51 -16.38 -7.82
C VAL A 10 12.03 -15.16 -7.03
N ASN A 11 12.79 -14.07 -7.01
CA ASN A 11 12.39 -12.86 -6.27
C ASN A 11 11.14 -12.20 -6.87
N LEU A 12 10.97 -12.19 -8.18
CA LEU A 12 9.73 -11.71 -8.82
C LEU A 12 8.51 -12.51 -8.35
N LYS A 13 8.60 -13.85 -8.31
CA LYS A 13 7.52 -14.70 -7.80
C LYS A 13 7.23 -14.47 -6.32
N LEU A 14 8.27 -14.29 -5.50
CA LEU A 14 8.10 -13.97 -4.08
C LEU A 14 7.46 -12.60 -3.88
N ALA A 15 7.86 -11.60 -4.66
CA ALA A 15 7.28 -10.26 -4.64
C ALA A 15 5.78 -10.30 -4.97
N ILE A 16 5.36 -11.00 -6.03
CA ILE A 16 3.94 -11.17 -6.39
C ILE A 16 3.14 -11.77 -5.24
N ASN A 17 3.61 -12.87 -4.66
CA ASN A 17 2.90 -13.51 -3.55
C ASN A 17 2.80 -12.59 -2.33
N ARG A 18 3.84 -11.81 -2.05
CA ARG A 18 3.86 -10.86 -0.94
C ARG A 18 2.93 -9.67 -1.18
N LEU A 19 2.92 -9.11 -2.40
CA LEU A 19 2.02 -8.02 -2.80
C LEU A 19 0.55 -8.45 -2.61
N LYS A 20 0.15 -9.61 -3.12
CA LYS A 20 -1.20 -10.18 -2.91
C LYS A 20 -1.61 -10.26 -1.44
N LEU A 21 -0.70 -10.73 -0.59
CA LEU A 21 -0.96 -10.84 0.85
C LEU A 21 -1.11 -9.47 1.51
N LEU A 22 -0.29 -8.50 1.12
CA LEU A 22 -0.33 -7.14 1.66
C LEU A 22 -1.55 -6.37 1.20
N GLU A 23 -1.94 -6.48 -0.07
CA GLU A 23 -3.16 -5.92 -0.62
C GLU A 23 -4.37 -6.40 0.17
N LYS A 24 -4.53 -7.73 0.30
CA LYS A 24 -5.63 -8.30 1.09
C LYS A 24 -5.60 -7.81 2.54
N LYS A 25 -4.43 -7.82 3.19
CA LYS A 25 -4.29 -7.38 4.58
C LYS A 25 -4.65 -5.90 4.75
N LYS A 26 -4.17 -5.02 3.87
CA LYS A 26 -4.40 -3.57 3.97
C LYS A 26 -5.83 -3.20 3.61
N THR A 27 -6.46 -3.85 2.63
CA THR A 27 -7.88 -3.68 2.32
C THR A 27 -8.76 -4.02 3.52
N GLU A 28 -8.47 -5.11 4.24
CA GLU A 28 -9.20 -5.47 5.47
C GLU A 28 -9.01 -4.43 6.59
N ILE A 29 -7.80 -3.91 6.77
CA ILE A 29 -7.51 -2.86 7.76
C ILE A 29 -8.22 -1.54 7.38
N ALA A 30 -8.25 -1.20 6.09
CA ALA A 30 -8.95 -0.03 5.58
C ALA A 30 -10.46 -0.14 5.84
N MET A 31 -11.07 -1.31 5.59
CA MET A 31 -12.49 -1.55 5.89
C MET A 31 -12.83 -1.37 7.37
N LYS A 32 -11.98 -1.87 8.28
CA LYS A 32 -12.15 -1.63 9.72
C LYS A 32 -12.01 -0.16 10.08
N SER A 33 -11.04 0.53 9.49
CA SER A 33 -10.81 1.96 9.72
C SER A 33 -11.98 2.82 9.21
N ARG A 34 -12.62 2.45 8.09
CA ARG A 34 -13.82 3.12 7.58
C ARG A 34 -15.00 2.99 8.56
N LYS A 35 -15.14 1.84 9.22
CA LYS A 35 -16.12 1.67 10.30
C LYS A 35 -15.82 2.57 11.49
N GLU A 36 -14.56 2.66 11.92
CA GLU A 36 -14.15 3.58 13.01
C GLU A 36 -14.46 5.05 12.66
N ILE A 37 -14.33 5.44 11.39
CA ILE A 37 -14.73 6.78 10.93
C ILE A 37 -16.23 6.99 11.08
N ALA A 38 -17.06 6.04 10.69
CA ALA A 38 -18.50 6.12 10.88
C ALA A 38 -18.86 6.30 12.38
N ASP A 39 -18.14 5.62 13.27
CA ASP A 39 -18.31 5.78 14.71
C ASP A 39 -17.93 7.20 15.18
N TYR A 40 -16.88 7.81 14.63
CA TYR A 40 -16.53 9.22 14.93
C TYR A 40 -17.59 10.21 14.43
N LEU A 41 -18.12 10.01 13.22
CA LEU A 41 -19.18 10.84 12.67
C LEU A 41 -20.45 10.76 13.53
N SER A 42 -20.82 9.57 14.02
CA SER A 42 -21.98 9.41 14.91
C SER A 42 -21.83 10.11 16.27
N GLN A 43 -20.59 10.41 16.66
CA GLN A 43 -20.25 11.10 17.91
C GLN A 43 -20.05 12.62 17.71
N ASN A 44 -20.34 13.16 16.52
CA ASN A 44 -20.07 14.55 16.13
C ASN A 44 -18.59 14.95 16.30
N LYS A 45 -17.66 14.02 16.01
CA LYS A 45 -16.21 14.23 16.10
C LYS A 45 -15.60 14.40 14.71
N ASP A 46 -16.07 15.39 13.97
CA ASP A 46 -15.78 15.54 12.53
C ASP A 46 -14.31 15.82 12.26
N ASP A 47 -13.64 16.63 13.08
CA ASP A 47 -12.19 16.90 12.92
C ASP A 47 -11.36 15.63 13.07
N ARG A 48 -11.75 14.73 13.98
CA ARG A 48 -11.09 13.44 14.16
C ARG A 48 -11.38 12.50 12.99
N ALA A 49 -12.58 12.54 12.44
CA ALA A 49 -12.96 11.79 11.25
C ALA A 49 -12.15 12.25 10.02
N ARG A 50 -11.98 13.57 9.80
CA ARG A 50 -11.17 14.14 8.71
C ARG A 50 -9.71 13.69 8.79
N ILE A 51 -9.07 13.82 9.95
CA ILE A 51 -7.67 13.37 10.12
C ILE A 51 -7.56 11.85 9.86
N ARG A 52 -8.55 11.07 10.31
CA ARG A 52 -8.54 9.62 10.10
C ARG A 52 -8.77 9.25 8.64
N VAL A 53 -9.63 9.95 7.91
CA VAL A 53 -9.91 9.65 6.50
C VAL A 53 -8.73 9.97 5.59
N GLU A 54 -7.96 11.03 5.87
CA GLU A 54 -6.72 11.32 5.15
C GLU A 54 -5.72 10.16 5.22
N HIS A 55 -5.68 9.47 6.36
CA HIS A 55 -4.84 8.28 6.51
C HIS A 55 -5.38 7.11 5.69
N ILE A 56 -6.70 6.88 5.66
CA ILE A 56 -7.30 5.83 4.83
C ILE A 56 -7.05 6.08 3.36
N ILE A 57 -7.19 7.32 2.88
CA ILE A 57 -6.94 7.67 1.47
C ILE A 57 -5.50 7.32 1.07
N ARG A 58 -4.53 7.61 1.94
CA ARG A 58 -3.12 7.25 1.70
C ARG A 58 -2.91 5.74 1.67
N GLU A 59 -3.57 4.99 2.55
CA GLU A 59 -3.51 3.53 2.55
C GLU A 59 -4.17 2.92 1.30
N ASP A 60 -5.29 3.48 0.83
CA ASP A 60 -5.95 3.06 -0.41
C ASP A 60 -5.04 3.28 -1.63
N TYR A 61 -4.40 4.45 -1.75
CA TYR A 61 -3.41 4.70 -2.80
C TYR A 61 -2.22 3.74 -2.74
N LEU A 62 -1.81 3.34 -1.54
CA LEU A 62 -0.74 2.36 -1.38
C LEU A 62 -1.16 0.98 -1.89
N VAL A 63 -2.40 0.55 -1.60
CA VAL A 63 -2.97 -0.71 -2.13
C VAL A 63 -3.02 -0.67 -3.66
N GLU A 64 -3.58 0.40 -4.24
CA GLU A 64 -3.64 0.57 -5.70
C GLU A 64 -2.23 0.60 -6.35
N ALA A 65 -1.23 1.16 -5.65
CA ALA A 65 0.16 1.13 -6.11
C ALA A 65 0.77 -0.29 -6.05
N MET A 66 0.42 -1.09 -5.04
CA MET A 66 0.86 -2.48 -4.93
C MET A 66 0.27 -3.34 -6.06
N GLU A 67 -1.01 -3.16 -6.41
CA GLU A 67 -1.66 -3.87 -7.52
C GLU A 67 -0.97 -3.57 -8.86
N LEU A 68 -0.57 -2.31 -9.09
CA LEU A 68 0.20 -1.92 -10.28
C LEU A 68 1.59 -2.58 -10.30
N LEU A 69 2.26 -2.69 -9.15
CA LEU A 69 3.56 -3.36 -9.06
C LEU A 69 3.45 -4.86 -9.26
N GLU A 70 2.38 -5.48 -8.79
CA GLU A 70 2.08 -6.90 -9.04
C GLU A 70 1.99 -7.14 -10.55
N LEU A 71 1.17 -6.35 -11.25
CA LEU A 71 1.00 -6.43 -12.70
C LEU A 71 2.34 -6.35 -13.44
N TYR A 72 3.22 -5.43 -13.04
CA TYR A 72 4.55 -5.31 -13.65
C TYR A 72 5.46 -6.51 -13.33
N CYS A 73 5.39 -7.06 -12.13
CA CYS A 73 6.14 -8.27 -11.79
C CYS A 73 5.68 -9.47 -12.64
N ASP A 74 4.37 -9.61 -12.85
CA ASP A 74 3.80 -10.67 -13.70
C ASP A 74 4.16 -10.47 -15.18
N LEU A 75 4.10 -9.25 -15.70
CA LEU A 75 4.53 -8.93 -17.07
C LEU A 75 6.00 -9.30 -17.31
N LEU A 76 6.88 -8.98 -16.36
CA LEU A 76 8.30 -9.32 -16.45
C LEU A 76 8.56 -10.82 -16.35
N LEU A 77 7.76 -11.56 -15.56
CA LEU A 77 7.82 -13.01 -15.53
C LEU A 77 7.32 -13.65 -16.83
N ALA A 78 6.26 -13.11 -17.42
CA ALA A 78 5.71 -13.59 -18.69
C ALA A 78 6.70 -13.42 -19.84
N ARG A 79 7.46 -12.31 -19.83
CA ARG A 79 8.47 -11.97 -20.84
C ARG A 79 9.91 -12.20 -20.39
N PHE A 80 10.12 -13.10 -19.43
CA PHE A 80 11.43 -13.30 -18.80
C PHE A 80 12.54 -13.70 -19.78
N GLY A 81 12.20 -14.41 -20.86
CA GLY A 81 13.16 -14.82 -21.89
C GLY A 81 13.85 -13.63 -22.59
N LEU A 82 13.17 -12.48 -22.72
CA LEU A 82 13.78 -11.26 -23.27
C LEU A 82 14.83 -10.68 -22.31
N ILE A 83 14.54 -10.70 -21.00
CA ILE A 83 15.45 -10.23 -19.95
C ILE A 83 16.71 -11.10 -19.89
N GLU A 84 16.59 -12.41 -20.13
CA GLU A 84 17.74 -13.33 -20.14
C GLU A 84 18.62 -13.12 -21.38
N THR A 85 18.01 -13.07 -22.57
CA THR A 85 18.73 -13.10 -23.85
C THR A 85 19.26 -11.75 -24.31
N MET A 86 18.52 -10.66 -24.09
CA MET A 86 18.90 -9.34 -24.55
C MET A 86 19.93 -8.69 -23.63
N LYS A 87 20.88 -7.95 -24.22
CA LYS A 87 21.87 -7.15 -23.46
C LYS A 87 21.29 -5.82 -22.97
N HIS A 88 20.37 -5.25 -23.73
CA HIS A 88 19.69 -4.00 -23.41
C HIS A 88 18.25 -4.27 -22.96
N CYS A 89 17.64 -3.30 -22.26
CA CYS A 89 16.25 -3.40 -21.86
C CYS A 89 15.36 -3.14 -23.07
N ASP A 90 14.44 -4.07 -23.36
CA ASP A 90 13.47 -3.94 -24.43
C ASP A 90 12.52 -2.77 -24.15
N GLU A 91 12.14 -2.01 -25.18
CA GLU A 91 11.28 -0.82 -25.04
C GLU A 91 9.95 -1.14 -24.34
N GLY A 92 9.38 -2.31 -24.59
CA GLY A 92 8.15 -2.77 -23.95
C GLY A 92 8.31 -3.21 -22.49
N LEU A 93 9.55 -3.32 -21.99
CA LEU A 93 9.87 -3.67 -20.60
C LEU A 93 10.48 -2.51 -19.81
N VAL A 94 10.99 -1.47 -20.49
CA VAL A 94 11.65 -0.33 -19.86
C VAL A 94 10.76 0.33 -18.81
N GLU A 95 9.47 0.51 -19.10
CA GLU A 95 8.51 1.09 -18.14
C GLU A 95 8.39 0.25 -16.87
N SER A 96 8.18 -1.06 -17.02
CA SER A 96 8.01 -1.98 -15.89
C SER A 96 9.27 -2.11 -15.05
N VAL A 97 10.43 -2.23 -15.71
CA VAL A 97 11.73 -2.33 -15.03
C VAL A 97 12.05 -1.02 -14.29
N SER A 98 11.88 0.11 -14.97
CA SER A 98 12.15 1.43 -14.38
C SER A 98 11.23 1.69 -13.19
N THR A 99 9.95 1.34 -13.32
CA THR A 99 8.95 1.50 -12.26
C THR A 99 9.26 0.65 -11.02
N LEU A 100 9.67 -0.60 -11.19
CA LEU A 100 10.07 -1.45 -10.05
C LEU A 100 11.34 -0.92 -9.36
N ILE A 101 12.33 -0.46 -10.12
CA ILE A 101 13.56 0.13 -9.55
C ILE A 101 13.22 1.38 -8.74
N TRP A 102 12.37 2.24 -9.27
CA TRP A 102 11.91 3.47 -8.61
C TRP A 102 11.09 3.18 -7.36
N ALA A 103 10.23 2.16 -7.38
CA ALA A 103 9.39 1.78 -6.25
C ALA A 103 10.18 1.08 -5.12
N ALA A 104 11.27 0.38 -5.44
CA ALA A 104 12.06 -0.41 -4.49
C ALA A 104 12.46 0.32 -3.19
N PRO A 105 13.05 1.54 -3.21
CA PRO A 105 13.39 2.24 -1.97
C PRO A 105 12.15 2.76 -1.20
N ARG A 106 11.02 2.98 -1.88
CA ARG A 106 9.79 3.53 -1.29
C ARG A 106 8.96 2.49 -0.56
N LEU A 107 9.02 1.24 -1.02
CA LEU A 107 8.29 0.09 -0.47
C LEU A 107 9.19 -0.91 0.24
N GLN A 108 10.43 -0.54 0.57
CA GLN A 108 11.42 -1.46 1.14
C GLN A 108 10.98 -2.06 2.49
N SER A 109 10.20 -1.31 3.28
CA SER A 109 9.60 -1.78 4.55
C SER A 109 8.61 -2.91 4.33
N ASP A 110 7.78 -2.79 3.30
CA ASP A 110 6.65 -3.66 3.05
C ASP A 110 7.05 -4.86 2.20
N VAL A 111 7.89 -4.66 1.17
CA VAL A 111 8.31 -5.68 0.18
C VAL A 111 9.83 -5.63 -0.01
N GLN A 112 10.55 -6.48 0.74
CA GLN A 112 12.01 -6.51 0.72
C GLN A 112 12.58 -7.08 -0.58
N GLU A 113 11.79 -7.90 -1.29
CA GLU A 113 12.13 -8.55 -2.55
C GLU A 113 12.35 -7.52 -3.68
N LEU A 114 11.64 -6.38 -3.64
CA LEU A 114 11.80 -5.30 -4.64
C LEU A 114 13.23 -4.75 -4.66
N ARG A 115 13.89 -4.68 -3.49
CA ARG A 115 15.31 -4.29 -3.42
C ARG A 115 16.20 -5.27 -4.17
N LEU A 116 15.99 -6.58 -3.96
CA LEU A 116 16.77 -7.61 -4.63
C LEU A 116 16.53 -7.62 -6.14
N ILE A 117 15.28 -7.38 -6.56
CA ILE A 117 14.90 -7.23 -7.98
C ILE A 117 15.63 -6.03 -8.60
N SER A 118 15.59 -4.86 -7.94
CA SER A 118 16.28 -3.65 -8.37
C SER A 118 17.80 -3.86 -8.51
N GLU A 119 18.43 -4.51 -7.52
CA GLU A 119 19.85 -4.88 -7.57
C GLU A 119 20.18 -5.80 -8.76
N GLN A 120 19.30 -6.76 -9.10
CA GLN A 120 19.49 -7.63 -10.27
C GLN A 120 19.37 -6.86 -11.58
N PHE A 121 18.41 -5.92 -11.70
CA PHE A 121 18.31 -5.08 -12.90
C PHE A 121 19.51 -4.14 -13.07
N GLY A 122 20.03 -3.57 -11.98
CA GLY A 122 21.27 -2.79 -12.02
C GLY A 122 22.49 -3.61 -12.41
N GLN A 123 22.53 -4.90 -12.06
CA GLN A 123 23.57 -5.82 -12.52
C GLN A 123 23.41 -6.22 -14.00
N LYS A 124 22.18 -6.27 -14.53
CA LYS A 124 21.88 -6.66 -15.91
C LYS A 124 22.09 -5.51 -16.90
N TYR A 125 21.52 -4.34 -16.62
CA TYR A 125 21.50 -3.19 -17.54
C TYR A 125 22.51 -2.11 -17.17
N GLY A 126 23.22 -2.29 -16.05
CA GLY A 126 24.23 -1.37 -15.56
C GLY A 126 23.72 -0.43 -14.48
N LYS A 127 24.67 0.06 -13.67
CA LYS A 127 24.44 1.07 -12.64
C LYS A 127 23.82 2.38 -13.16
N PRO A 128 24.29 2.99 -14.27
CA PRO A 128 23.72 4.26 -14.72
C PRO A 128 22.23 4.13 -15.04
N PHE A 129 21.82 3.04 -15.69
CA PHE A 129 20.41 2.75 -15.95
C PHE A 129 19.59 2.65 -14.65
N ALA A 130 20.10 1.93 -13.64
CA ALA A 130 19.40 1.81 -12.36
C ALA A 130 19.30 3.15 -11.60
N GLU A 131 20.33 4.00 -11.66
CA GLU A 131 20.34 5.32 -11.04
C GLU A 131 19.41 6.31 -11.75
N GLU A 132 19.33 6.24 -13.08
CA GLU A 132 18.39 7.03 -13.89
C GLU A 132 16.95 6.61 -13.63
N ALA A 133 16.68 5.30 -13.58
CA ALA A 133 15.38 4.76 -13.24
C ALA A 133 14.96 5.12 -11.80
N ALA A 134 15.87 5.00 -10.83
CA ALA A 134 15.59 5.33 -9.42
C ALA A 134 15.24 6.82 -9.23
N ARG A 135 15.86 7.71 -10.03
CA ARG A 135 15.58 9.16 -10.05
C ARG A 135 14.43 9.56 -10.98
N ASN A 136 13.91 8.62 -11.77
CA ASN A 136 12.98 8.87 -12.86
C ASN A 136 13.45 9.98 -13.83
N THR A 137 14.75 10.04 -14.13
CA THR A 137 15.34 11.09 -14.98
C THR A 137 14.77 11.05 -16.40
N ASN A 138 14.54 9.84 -16.92
CA ASN A 138 14.07 9.63 -18.30
C ASN A 138 12.54 9.63 -18.43
N LYS A 139 11.80 9.90 -17.34
CA LYS A 139 10.33 9.83 -17.27
C LYS A 139 9.75 8.50 -17.79
N THR A 140 10.50 7.41 -17.62
CA THR A 140 10.09 6.06 -18.02
C THR A 140 9.27 5.36 -16.95
N VAL A 141 9.17 5.93 -15.75
CA VAL A 141 8.37 5.36 -14.67
C VAL A 141 6.90 5.72 -14.86
N ASN A 142 6.01 4.78 -14.56
CA ASN A 142 4.58 5.00 -14.67
C ASN A 142 4.10 6.19 -13.81
N GLU A 143 3.51 7.20 -14.46
CA GLU A 143 3.08 8.44 -13.80
C GLU A 143 1.98 8.21 -12.76
N LYS A 144 1.08 7.25 -12.98
CA LYS A 144 0.01 6.94 -12.03
C LYS A 144 0.59 6.41 -10.73
N LEU A 145 1.60 5.55 -10.82
CA LEU A 145 2.28 5.01 -9.64
C LEU A 145 3.07 6.10 -8.89
N ILE A 146 3.71 7.02 -9.60
CA ILE A 146 4.39 8.17 -8.97
C ILE A 146 3.38 9.01 -8.17
N ASN A 147 2.25 9.34 -8.77
CA ASN A 147 1.23 10.16 -8.12
C ASN A 147 0.66 9.45 -6.86
N LYS A 148 0.45 8.13 -6.92
CA LYS A 148 -0.03 7.34 -5.77
C LYS A 148 0.97 7.20 -4.63
N LEU A 149 2.27 7.08 -4.94
CA LEU A 149 3.34 6.92 -3.94
C LEU A 149 3.98 8.26 -3.51
N SER A 150 3.55 9.38 -4.07
CA SER A 150 4.03 10.70 -3.67
C SER A 150 3.46 11.08 -2.30
N PRO A 151 4.27 11.69 -1.40
CA PRO A 151 3.84 12.04 -0.04
C PRO A 151 2.92 13.27 0.02
N ASN A 152 2.19 13.56 -1.06
CA ASN A 152 1.34 14.74 -1.16
C ASN A 152 0.09 14.54 -0.29
N ALA A 153 -0.33 15.60 0.40
CA ALA A 153 -1.57 15.60 1.16
C ALA A 153 -2.77 15.39 0.21
N PRO A 154 -3.74 14.52 0.55
CA PRO A 154 -4.96 14.40 -0.22
C PRO A 154 -5.69 15.75 -0.31
N PRO A 155 -6.26 16.11 -1.47
CA PRO A 155 -7.02 17.34 -1.61
C PRO A 155 -8.28 17.29 -0.73
N LYS A 156 -8.66 18.43 -0.13
CA LYS A 156 -9.80 18.53 0.80
C LYS A 156 -11.11 18.05 0.17
N ALA A 157 -11.32 18.35 -1.11
CA ALA A 157 -12.47 17.82 -1.87
C ALA A 157 -12.55 16.28 -1.83
N LEU A 158 -11.42 15.58 -1.93
CA LEU A 158 -11.38 14.11 -1.86
C LEU A 158 -11.68 13.60 -0.45
N VAL A 159 -11.15 14.26 0.57
CA VAL A 159 -11.42 13.97 1.99
C VAL A 159 -12.92 14.03 2.26
N GLU A 160 -13.57 15.11 1.87
CA GLU A 160 -15.00 15.32 2.08
C GLU A 160 -15.85 14.32 1.27
N ARG A 161 -15.47 14.03 0.02
CA ARG A 161 -16.11 12.96 -0.77
C ARG A 161 -16.04 11.60 -0.07
N TYR A 162 -14.89 11.24 0.48
CA TYR A 162 -14.73 10.00 1.23
C TYR A 162 -15.60 9.97 2.49
N LEU A 163 -15.71 11.08 3.22
CA LEU A 163 -16.58 11.17 4.40
C LEU A 163 -18.05 11.01 4.03
N ILE A 164 -18.51 11.64 2.94
CA ILE A 164 -19.88 11.49 2.42
C ILE A 164 -20.16 10.03 2.05
N GLU A 165 -19.24 9.37 1.34
CA GLU A 165 -19.39 7.98 0.93
C GLU A 165 -19.42 7.01 2.13
N ILE A 166 -18.55 7.23 3.13
CA ILE A 166 -18.55 6.44 4.38
C ILE A 166 -19.84 6.68 5.16
N ALA A 167 -20.24 7.93 5.38
CA ALA A 167 -21.47 8.29 6.09
C ALA A 167 -22.70 7.63 5.44
N ARG A 168 -22.79 7.68 4.10
CA ARG A 168 -23.83 7.01 3.33
C ARG A 168 -23.82 5.50 3.52
N ASN A 169 -22.65 4.85 3.43
CA ASN A 169 -22.53 3.39 3.55
C ASN A 169 -22.92 2.86 4.94
N TYR A 170 -22.67 3.65 5.99
CA TYR A 170 -23.00 3.27 7.38
C TYR A 170 -24.29 3.93 7.89
N ASN A 171 -25.04 4.66 7.05
CA ASN A 171 -26.27 5.39 7.39
C ASN A 171 -26.12 6.37 8.58
N VAL A 172 -24.99 7.09 8.61
CA VAL A 172 -24.72 8.11 9.64
C VAL A 172 -25.03 9.49 9.06
N PRO A 173 -25.75 10.38 9.78
CA PRO A 173 -25.95 11.75 9.34
C PRO A 173 -24.60 12.50 9.34
N TYR A 174 -24.26 13.13 8.22
CA TYR A 174 -23.04 13.92 8.07
C TYR A 174 -23.35 15.14 7.19
N GLU A 175 -23.00 16.32 7.69
CA GLU A 175 -23.08 17.57 6.94
C GLU A 175 -21.68 17.91 6.39
N PRO A 176 -21.46 17.82 5.07
CA PRO A 176 -20.17 18.15 4.47
C PRO A 176 -19.88 19.64 4.54
N ASP A 177 -18.60 20.02 4.57
CA ASP A 177 -18.21 21.44 4.59
C ASP A 177 -18.62 22.12 3.26
N PRO A 178 -19.50 23.15 3.28
CA PRO A 178 -19.95 23.85 2.07
C PRO A 178 -18.80 24.46 1.25
N SER A 179 -17.70 24.84 1.91
CA SER A 179 -16.53 25.43 1.25
C SER A 179 -15.75 24.43 0.40
N ALA A 180 -15.82 23.14 0.75
CA ALA A 180 -15.18 22.06 0.01
C ALA A 180 -16.09 21.43 -1.05
N MET A 181 -17.42 21.58 -0.92
CA MET A 181 -18.39 21.17 -1.95
C MET A 181 -18.34 22.04 -3.21
N GLY A 182 -17.96 23.32 -3.10
CA GLY A 182 -17.76 24.19 -4.27
C GLY A 182 -16.66 23.68 -5.22
N GLU A 183 -15.61 23.05 -4.68
CA GLU A 183 -14.53 22.45 -5.48
C GLU A 183 -14.93 21.09 -6.09
N LEU A 184 -15.96 20.41 -5.57
CA LEU A 184 -16.42 19.11 -6.07
C LEU A 184 -17.18 19.22 -7.41
N SER A 185 -17.87 20.34 -7.66
CA SER A 185 -18.59 20.60 -8.92
C SER A 185 -17.67 20.87 -10.12
N ASP A 186 -16.45 21.37 -9.88
CA ASP A 186 -15.50 21.73 -10.95
C ASP A 186 -14.71 20.50 -11.47
N ILE A 187 -14.58 19.45 -10.66
CA ILE A 187 -13.85 18.23 -11.03
C ILE A 187 -14.65 17.35 -12.01
N ASP A 188 -15.98 17.41 -11.98
CA ASP A 188 -16.85 16.69 -12.93
C ASP A 188 -16.92 17.38 -14.31
N SER A 189 -16.62 18.69 -14.35
CA SER A 189 -16.75 19.52 -15.56
C SER A 189 -15.51 19.48 -16.48
N THR A 190 -14.42 18.78 -16.11
CA THR A 190 -13.17 18.74 -16.90
C THR A 190 -12.95 17.48 -17.77
N LYS A 191 -14.00 16.67 -18.00
CA LYS A 191 -14.01 15.61 -19.03
C LYS A 191 -15.26 15.67 -19.90
N GLY A 192 -15.48 16.79 -20.57
CA GLY A 192 -16.54 16.92 -21.57
C GLY A 192 -16.19 17.98 -22.61
N GLY A 193 -15.71 17.52 -23.76
CA GLY A 193 -15.47 18.32 -24.97
C GLY A 193 -14.05 18.11 -25.50
N ASP A 194 -13.80 17.80 -26.76
CA ASP A 194 -14.60 17.46 -27.93
C ASP A 194 -13.58 16.85 -28.90
N ASN A 195 -13.97 15.87 -29.71
CA ASN A 195 -13.45 15.72 -31.07
C ASN A 195 -14.39 14.80 -31.82
N ASN A 196 -15.37 15.45 -32.42
CA ASN A 196 -16.12 14.95 -33.55
C ASN A 196 -15.15 14.65 -34.70
N SER A 197 -15.22 13.45 -35.27
CA SER A 197 -14.85 13.23 -36.65
C SER A 197 -15.82 12.23 -37.26
N ASP A 198 -16.74 12.79 -38.03
CA ASP A 198 -17.67 12.12 -38.92
C ASP A 198 -16.97 11.04 -39.78
N PHE A 199 -17.52 9.81 -39.78
CA PHE A 199 -17.34 8.89 -40.89
C PHE A 199 -18.66 8.22 -41.27
N HIS A 200 -18.88 8.22 -42.58
CA HIS A 200 -20.12 8.03 -43.32
C HIS A 200 -20.71 6.62 -43.21
N GLY A 201 -22.03 6.55 -43.37
CA GLY A 201 -22.84 5.34 -43.23
C GLY A 201 -22.80 4.35 -44.40
N SER A 202 -23.40 3.18 -44.15
CA SER A 202 -24.33 2.47 -45.03
C SER A 202 -24.51 1.05 -44.52
N SER A 203 -25.74 0.65 -44.19
CA SER A 203 -26.42 -0.51 -44.79
C SER A 203 -27.65 -0.87 -43.96
N GLY A 204 -28.82 -0.59 -44.53
CA GLY A 204 -30.04 -1.30 -44.15
C GLY A 204 -29.95 -2.73 -44.66
N PHE A 205 -30.49 -3.67 -43.87
CA PHE A 205 -31.02 -4.91 -44.41
C PHE A 205 -32.08 -5.48 -43.48
N ASP A 206 -33.27 -5.61 -44.07
CA ASP A 206 -34.49 -6.20 -43.56
C ASP A 206 -34.32 -7.61 -42.97
N GLY A 207 -34.98 -7.86 -41.85
CA GLY A 207 -35.26 -9.22 -41.38
C GLY A 207 -36.73 -9.59 -41.64
N PRO A 208 -37.04 -10.78 -42.16
CA PRO A 208 -38.40 -11.28 -42.16
C PRO A 208 -38.64 -12.28 -41.01
N SER A 209 -39.89 -12.22 -40.56
CA SER A 209 -40.52 -12.96 -39.48
C SER A 209 -40.78 -14.45 -39.79
N GLY A 210 -40.98 -15.23 -38.73
CA GLY A 210 -41.59 -16.56 -38.70
C GLY A 210 -41.11 -17.31 -37.45
N GLY A 211 -41.90 -17.55 -36.40
CA GLY A 211 -43.15 -18.32 -36.37
C GLY A 211 -42.87 -19.63 -35.62
N PHE A 212 -43.88 -20.20 -34.93
CA PHE A 212 -43.94 -21.55 -34.30
C PHE A 212 -43.84 -21.68 -32.75
N HIS A 213 -45.02 -21.58 -32.11
CA HIS A 213 -45.69 -22.57 -31.24
C HIS A 213 -44.90 -23.48 -30.27
N GLY A 214 -45.20 -23.31 -28.97
CA GLY A 214 -45.88 -24.32 -28.12
C GLY A 214 -45.11 -25.53 -27.58
N GLY A 215 -45.17 -25.77 -26.26
CA GLY A 215 -44.86 -27.10 -25.70
C GLY A 215 -44.49 -27.15 -24.22
N PHE A 216 -45.48 -27.40 -23.37
CA PHE A 216 -45.35 -27.94 -22.01
C PHE A 216 -44.60 -29.28 -21.98
N GLY A 217 -43.84 -29.56 -20.90
CA GLY A 217 -43.45 -30.93 -20.55
C GLY A 217 -42.19 -31.04 -19.68
N GLY A 218 -42.36 -31.21 -18.36
CA GLY A 218 -41.39 -31.97 -17.56
C GLY A 218 -41.37 -33.45 -18.00
N PRO A 219 -40.39 -34.26 -17.56
CA PRO A 219 -40.57 -34.90 -16.26
C PRO A 219 -39.29 -35.18 -15.45
N THR A 220 -39.57 -35.57 -14.22
CA THR A 220 -38.75 -36.08 -13.12
C THR A 220 -38.12 -37.46 -13.35
N GLY A 221 -36.96 -37.69 -12.70
CA GLY A 221 -36.55 -38.99 -12.12
C GLY A 221 -35.09 -39.43 -12.43
N PRO A 222 -34.49 -40.40 -11.71
CA PRO A 222 -34.85 -40.93 -10.38
C PRO A 222 -33.66 -41.11 -9.40
N SER A 223 -34.06 -41.50 -8.18
CA SER A 223 -33.30 -41.86 -6.99
C SER A 223 -32.48 -43.16 -7.12
N SER A 224 -31.36 -43.22 -6.39
CA SER A 224 -30.64 -44.42 -5.91
C SER A 224 -29.75 -43.92 -4.75
N GLY A 225 -29.79 -44.38 -3.49
CA GLY A 225 -30.18 -45.66 -2.93
C GLY A 225 -28.92 -46.36 -2.40
N GLY A 226 -28.62 -46.26 -1.11
CA GLY A 226 -27.54 -47.04 -0.47
C GLY A 226 -27.02 -46.43 0.82
N GLY A 227 -27.47 -46.96 1.97
CA GLY A 227 -27.01 -46.57 3.30
C GLY A 227 -25.89 -47.45 3.83
N PHE A 228 -25.13 -46.94 4.80
CA PHE A 228 -24.39 -47.72 5.77
C PHE A 228 -24.23 -46.96 7.09
N ASN A 229 -24.26 -47.77 8.13
CA ASN A 229 -24.36 -47.50 9.55
C ASN A 229 -22.97 -47.36 10.19
N GLY A 230 -22.88 -46.62 11.29
CA GLY A 230 -21.96 -46.97 12.38
C GLY A 230 -20.92 -45.93 12.80
N GLY A 231 -21.06 -45.46 14.05
CA GLY A 231 -19.98 -45.62 15.03
C GLY A 231 -19.05 -44.44 15.34
N SER A 232 -19.16 -43.97 16.58
CA SER A 232 -18.00 -43.71 17.45
C SER A 232 -17.13 -42.48 17.19
N GLY A 233 -17.61 -41.30 17.59
CA GLY A 233 -16.75 -40.14 17.84
C GLY A 233 -15.99 -40.28 19.17
N PHE A 234 -14.78 -40.83 19.12
CA PHE A 234 -13.73 -40.58 20.12
C PHE A 234 -13.42 -39.08 20.14
N GLY A 235 -13.44 -38.36 21.27
CA GLY A 235 -12.60 -38.62 22.43
C GLY A 235 -11.29 -37.84 22.27
N GLY A 236 -11.30 -36.54 22.55
CA GLY A 236 -10.10 -35.71 22.54
C GLY A 236 -9.18 -36.00 23.73
N PRO A 237 -7.91 -35.55 23.69
CA PRO A 237 -7.12 -35.36 24.89
C PRO A 237 -6.88 -33.88 25.18
N THR A 238 -7.36 -33.49 26.36
CA THR A 238 -6.94 -32.35 27.16
C THR A 238 -5.44 -32.43 27.47
N GLY A 239 -4.69 -31.36 27.17
CA GLY A 239 -3.32 -31.12 27.65
C GLY A 239 -3.30 -30.00 28.70
N PRO A 240 -2.46 -30.08 29.75
CA PRO A 240 -2.64 -29.30 30.96
C PRO A 240 -2.01 -27.90 30.91
N SER A 241 -2.73 -26.97 31.50
CA SER A 241 -2.31 -25.63 31.93
C SER A 241 -1.19 -25.70 32.97
N GLY A 242 -0.17 -24.84 32.85
CA GLY A 242 0.79 -24.56 33.91
C GLY A 242 1.98 -23.74 33.40
N GLY A 243 2.15 -22.52 33.91
CA GLY A 243 3.37 -21.74 33.66
C GLY A 243 3.17 -20.23 33.67
N SER A 244 2.81 -19.68 34.83
CA SER A 244 2.81 -18.25 35.13
C SER A 244 4.22 -17.64 35.10
N ASN A 245 4.33 -16.48 34.45
CA ASN A 245 5.48 -15.56 34.42
C ASN A 245 6.22 -15.41 35.76
N PRO A 246 7.57 -15.30 35.73
CA PRO A 246 8.30 -14.57 36.74
C PRO A 246 8.39 -13.08 36.36
N ARG A 247 7.94 -12.23 37.28
CA ARG A 247 8.24 -10.80 37.34
C ARG A 247 9.77 -10.57 37.29
N ILE A 248 10.22 -9.65 36.45
CA ILE A 248 11.54 -9.03 36.58
C ILE A 248 11.43 -8.00 37.70
N GLY A 249 12.07 -8.31 38.82
CA GLY A 249 12.28 -7.41 39.96
C GLY A 249 13.52 -6.55 39.75
N PHE A 250 13.42 -5.32 40.23
CA PHE A 250 14.42 -4.27 40.25
C PHE A 250 15.70 -4.63 41.03
N GLU A 251 16.76 -3.91 40.66
CA GLU A 251 18.08 -3.76 41.29
C GLU A 251 18.26 -4.27 42.72
N ASN A 252 19.34 -5.03 42.93
CA ASN A 252 20.43 -4.66 43.85
C ASN A 252 21.54 -5.71 43.74
N TYR A 253 22.75 -5.31 43.33
CA TYR A 253 23.97 -6.04 43.64
C TYR A 253 25.07 -5.09 44.08
N ASP A 254 25.46 -5.34 45.33
CA ASP A 254 26.56 -4.82 46.10
C ASP A 254 27.90 -4.81 45.35
N ASN A 255 28.65 -3.74 45.63
CA ASN A 255 30.03 -3.49 45.28
C ASN A 255 30.96 -4.06 46.38
N PRO A 256 32.11 -4.67 46.05
CA PRO A 256 33.22 -4.72 46.96
C PRO A 256 34.42 -3.94 46.41
N GLY A 257 34.69 -2.81 47.06
CA GLY A 257 36.04 -2.45 47.50
C GLY A 257 37.05 -1.97 46.45
N VAL A 258 37.19 -0.64 46.33
CA VAL A 258 38.50 -0.02 46.10
C VAL A 258 38.57 1.31 46.84
N SER A 259 39.60 1.47 47.67
CA SER A 259 39.78 2.59 48.61
C SER A 259 40.61 3.73 48.02
N PHE A 260 40.36 4.92 48.58
CA PHE A 260 40.84 6.27 48.27
C PHE A 260 42.37 6.46 48.31
N SER A 261 42.90 7.38 47.49
CA SER A 261 43.96 8.36 47.89
C SER A 261 44.23 9.47 46.86
N GLN A 262 44.11 10.71 47.36
CA GLN A 262 44.93 11.92 47.11
C GLN A 262 44.86 12.68 45.76
N MET A 263 44.43 13.95 45.86
CA MET A 263 44.67 15.03 44.88
C MET A 263 45.66 16.05 45.47
N PRO A 264 46.58 16.65 44.69
CA PRO A 264 47.42 17.76 45.15
C PRO A 264 46.89 19.15 44.72
N SER A 265 47.21 20.14 45.55
CA SER A 265 46.85 21.57 45.43
C SER A 265 48.05 22.42 44.98
N VAL A 266 47.89 23.41 44.09
CA VAL A 266 48.74 24.64 43.99
C VAL A 266 48.07 25.75 43.09
N PRO A 267 48.50 27.04 43.10
CA PRO A 267 47.63 28.21 43.36
C PRO A 267 47.73 29.40 42.36
N GLY A 268 46.92 30.46 42.56
CA GLY A 268 47.40 31.86 42.43
C GLY A 268 47.11 32.69 41.16
N GLN A 269 46.22 33.69 41.33
CA GLN A 269 46.27 35.09 40.87
C GLN A 269 46.18 35.51 39.37
N ASN A 270 45.03 36.16 39.10
CA ASN A 270 44.83 37.53 38.58
C ASN A 270 44.83 37.82 37.06
N ALA A 271 43.68 38.33 36.58
CA ALA A 271 43.49 39.60 35.85
C ALA A 271 42.52 39.51 34.64
N GLY A 272 41.45 40.33 34.68
CA GLY A 272 41.00 41.10 33.51
C GLY A 272 39.70 40.71 32.81
N LEU A 273 38.80 41.72 32.71
CA LEU A 273 37.79 41.98 31.66
C LEU A 273 36.33 41.57 31.90
N ALA A 274 35.65 42.41 32.70
CA ALA A 274 34.47 43.23 32.38
C ALA A 274 33.27 42.64 31.60
N TYR A 275 32.09 42.64 32.24
CA TYR A 275 30.79 43.06 31.65
C TYR A 275 29.84 43.62 32.75
N PRO A 276 29.01 44.66 32.47
CA PRO A 276 28.25 45.41 33.48
C PRO A 276 26.84 44.84 33.80
N PRO A 277 26.19 45.26 34.92
CA PRO A 277 24.95 44.67 35.43
C PRO A 277 23.65 45.23 34.80
N PRO A 278 22.53 44.47 34.83
CA PRO A 278 21.21 44.93 34.39
C PRO A 278 20.55 45.86 35.42
N GLN A 279 19.84 46.87 34.90
CA GLN A 279 19.17 47.93 35.67
C GLN A 279 17.87 47.48 36.34
N VAL A 280 17.60 48.09 37.50
CA VAL A 280 16.40 47.96 38.34
C VAL A 280 15.35 48.98 37.89
N ILE A 281 14.07 48.57 37.83
CA ILE A 281 12.94 49.51 37.93
C ILE A 281 11.91 48.94 38.93
N LEU A 282 11.84 49.67 40.06
CA LEU A 282 10.81 49.82 41.11
C LEU A 282 10.34 48.60 41.91
#